data_AF-A0A6B3EI26-F1
#
_entry.id   AF-A0A6B3EI26-F1
#
_cell.length_a   1.000
_cell.length_b   1.000
_cell.length_c   1.000
_cell.angle_alpha   90.00
_cell.angle_beta   90.00
_cell.angle_gamma   90.00
#
_symmetry.space_group_name_H-M   'P 1'
#
loop_
_entity.id
_entity.type
_entity.pdbx_description
1 polymer ?
#
loop_
_entity_poly.entity_id
_entity_poly.type
_entity_poly.pdbx_seq_one_letter_code
_entity_poly.pdbx_strand_id
1 'polypeptide(L)' 'VEALCWCGARATHNARTVDGEMVVEGAQVVVGDVNRRAGEVGYEVLCRRHHLRRVTSATAKAGVRSPDVLPLRQG' A
#
# COMPACT_ATOMS: atom_id res chain seq x y z
N VAL A 1 -14.94 -8.88 9.65
CA VAL A 1 -14.46 -7.54 9.22
C VAL A 1 -14.01 -7.66 7.78
N GLU A 2 -14.45 -6.76 6.90
CA GLU A 2 -13.97 -6.70 5.51
C GLU A 2 -12.86 -5.65 5.39
N ALA A 3 -11.78 -5.98 4.67
CA ALA A 3 -10.78 -5.01 4.28
C ALA A 3 -11.38 -4.07 3.23
N LEU A 4 -11.24 -2.76 3.42
CA LEU A 4 -11.73 -1.75 2.49
C LEU A 4 -10.58 -1.13 1.72
N CYS A 5 -10.81 -0.88 0.43
CA CYS A 5 -9.95 -0.02 -0.37
C CYS A 5 -10.04 1.41 0.16
N TRP A 6 -9.02 2.24 -0.07
CA TRP A 6 -9.09 3.67 0.19
C TRP A 6 -10.30 4.36 -0.46
N CYS A 7 -10.99 3.75 -1.44
CA CYS A 7 -12.21 4.31 -2.02
C CYS A 7 -13.51 3.92 -1.28
N GLY A 8 -13.42 3.05 -0.28
CA GLY A 8 -14.54 2.53 0.52
C GLY A 8 -15.18 1.26 -0.05
N ALA A 9 -14.84 0.86 -1.26
CA ALA A 9 -15.28 -0.44 -1.80
C ALA A 9 -14.51 -1.59 -1.14
N ARG A 10 -15.13 -2.79 -1.09
CA ARG A 10 -14.48 -4.02 -0.65
C ARG A 10 -13.14 -4.22 -1.38
N ALA A 11 -12.06 -4.34 -0.61
CA ALA A 11 -10.76 -4.70 -1.14
C ALA A 11 -10.69 -6.21 -1.37
N THR A 12 -10.05 -6.60 -2.48
CA THR A 12 -9.87 -8.01 -2.86
C THR A 12 -8.46 -8.33 -3.32
N HIS A 13 -7.59 -7.32 -3.41
CA HIS A 13 -6.22 -7.48 -3.88
C HIS A 13 -5.26 -6.80 -2.91
N ASN A 14 -4.16 -7.48 -2.62
CA ASN A 14 -3.00 -6.86 -1.98
C ASN A 14 -2.12 -6.25 -3.08
N ALA A 15 -1.64 -5.03 -2.86
CA ALA A 15 -0.76 -4.30 -3.77
C ALA A 15 0.54 -3.99 -3.04
N ARG A 16 1.66 -4.51 -3.54
CA ARG A 16 2.99 -4.11 -3.09
C ARG A 16 3.28 -2.70 -3.60
N THR A 17 3.82 -1.85 -2.74
CA THR A 17 4.23 -0.49 -3.11
C THR A 17 5.72 -0.27 -2.89
N VAL A 18 6.31 0.61 -3.70
CA VAL A 18 7.63 1.20 -3.50
C VAL A 18 7.46 2.71 -3.60
N ASP A 19 7.82 3.45 -2.55
CA ASP A 19 7.61 4.91 -2.45
C ASP A 19 6.15 5.32 -2.70
N GLY A 20 5.21 4.46 -2.29
CA GLY A 20 3.77 4.67 -2.47
C GLY A 20 3.23 4.33 -3.86
N GLU A 21 4.06 3.94 -4.83
CA GLU A 21 3.63 3.48 -6.15
C GLU A 21 3.45 1.97 -6.18
N MET A 22 2.36 1.48 -6.78
CA MET A 22 2.13 0.05 -6.89
C MET A 22 3.09 -0.60 -7.89
N VAL A 23 3.85 -1.59 -7.43
CA VAL A 23 4.75 -2.41 -8.24
C VAL A 23 4.18 -3.81 -8.45
N VAL A 24 4.38 -4.35 -9.65
CA VAL A 24 3.97 -5.73 -10.00
C VAL A 24 5.15 -6.62 -10.39
N GLU A 25 6.34 -6.02 -10.47
CA GLU A 25 7.59 -6.69 -10.83
C GLU A 25 8.61 -6.53 -9.71
N GLY A 26 9.70 -7.31 -9.78
CA GLY A 26 10.80 -7.31 -8.83
C GLY A 26 10.84 -8.52 -7.92
N ALA A 27 12.01 -8.76 -7.33
CA ALA A 27 12.20 -9.89 -6.42
C ALA A 27 11.38 -9.70 -5.14
N GLN A 28 10.58 -10.71 -4.81
CA GLN A 28 9.82 -10.75 -3.55
C GLN A 28 10.64 -11.42 -2.43
N VAL A 29 11.60 -12.26 -2.80
CA VAL A 29 12.55 -12.93 -1.90
C VAL A 29 13.94 -12.73 -2.47
N VAL A 30 14.87 -12.28 -1.64
CA VAL A 30 16.28 -12.10 -2.00
C VAL A 30 17.16 -12.82 -0.97
N VAL A 31 18.30 -13.35 -1.42
CA VAL A 31 19.27 -14.02 -0.54
C VAL A 31 20.58 -13.23 -0.59
N GLY A 32 21.08 -12.79 0.57
CA GLY A 32 22.49 -12.41 0.75
C GLY A 32 22.89 -10.93 0.60
N ASP A 33 22.02 -10.01 0.20
CA ASP A 33 22.35 -8.57 0.15
C ASP A 33 21.11 -7.70 0.43
N VAL A 34 20.84 -7.44 1.71
CA VAL A 34 19.70 -6.62 2.20
C VAL A 34 20.06 -5.15 2.39
N ASN A 35 21.31 -4.75 2.16
CA ASN A 35 21.81 -3.39 2.41
C ASN A 35 21.60 -2.43 1.23
N ARG A 36 21.01 -2.90 0.14
CA ARG A 36 20.65 -2.03 -0.97
C ARG A 36 19.47 -1.15 -0.53
N ARG A 37 19.64 0.18 -0.57
CA ARG A 37 18.56 1.14 -0.36
C ARG A 37 17.54 1.01 -1.50
N ALA A 38 16.60 0.10 -1.36
CA ALA A 38 15.36 0.10 -2.13
C ALA A 38 14.48 1.23 -1.58
N GLY A 39 13.64 1.83 -2.44
CA GLY A 39 12.60 2.76 -1.99
C GLY A 39 11.72 2.14 -0.90
N GLU A 40 10.96 2.97 -0.18
CA GLU A 40 10.16 2.53 0.96
C GLU A 40 9.12 1.48 0.50
N VAL A 41 9.31 0.23 0.92
CA VAL A 41 8.41 -0.87 0.55
C VAL A 41 7.21 -0.89 1.48
N GLY A 42 6.01 -0.85 0.89
CA GLY A 42 4.75 -0.94 1.62
C GLY A 42 3.78 -1.95 1.00
N TYR A 43 2.61 -2.08 1.63
CA TYR A 43 1.51 -2.88 1.13
C TYR A 43 0.18 -2.15 1.36
N GLU A 44 -0.66 -2.11 0.33
CA GLU A 44 -2.02 -1.61 0.42
C GLU A 44 -3.03 -2.69 0.04
N VAL A 45 -4.26 -2.58 0.55
CA VAL A 45 -5.39 -3.41 0.12
C VAL A 45 -6.30 -2.59 -0.79
N LEU A 46 -6.48 -3.04 -2.04
CA LEU A 46 -7.20 -2.31 -3.08
C LEU A 46 -8.41 -3.10 -3.59
N CYS A 47 -9.42 -2.38 -4.07
CA CYS A 47 -10.48 -2.98 -4.87
C CYS A 47 -9.94 -3.33 -6.26
N ARG A 48 -10.58 -4.28 -6.95
CA ARG A 48 -10.16 -4.71 -8.29
C ARG A 48 -9.91 -3.54 -9.26
N ARG A 49 -10.78 -2.51 -9.24
CA ARG A 49 -10.67 -1.33 -10.12
C ARG A 49 -9.36 -0.56 -9.88
N HIS A 50 -9.02 -0.29 -8.63
CA HIS A 50 -7.83 0.51 -8.30
C HIS A 50 -6.55 -0.30 -8.38
N HIS A 51 -6.60 -1.59 -8.09
CA HIS A 51 -5.49 -2.50 -8.35
C HIS A 51 -5.13 -2.56 -9.84
N LEU A 52 -6.12 -2.78 -10.73
CA LEU A 52 -5.88 -2.83 -12.17
C LEU A 52 -5.34 -1.51 -12.75
N ARG A 53 -5.76 -0.38 -12.17
CA ARG A 53 -5.27 0.96 -12.57
C ARG A 53 -3.98 1.37 -11.87
N ARG A 54 -3.47 0.55 -10.94
CA ARG A 54 -2.28 0.84 -10.10
C ARG A 54 -2.39 2.15 -9.31
N VAL A 55 -3.61 2.48 -8.87
CA VAL A 55 -3.89 3.70 -8.09
C VAL A 55 -3.93 3.38 -6.61
N THR A 56 -2.86 3.75 -5.92
CA THR A 56 -2.67 3.66 -4.47
C THR A 56 -3.31 4.84 -3.75
N SER A 57 -3.39 4.77 -2.42
CA SER A 57 -3.84 5.90 -1.59
C SER A 57 -2.92 7.12 -1.77
N ALA A 58 -1.60 6.90 -1.81
CA ALA A 58 -0.58 7.92 -1.99
C ALA A 58 -0.72 8.64 -3.34
N THR A 59 -0.80 7.88 -4.44
CA THR A 59 -0.94 8.45 -5.80
C THR A 59 -2.29 9.14 -6.00
N ALA A 60 -3.35 8.66 -5.35
CA ALA A 60 -4.65 9.33 -5.33
C ALA A 60 -4.71 10.57 -4.42
N LYS A 61 -3.67 10.82 -3.61
CA LYS A 61 -3.69 11.81 -2.51
C LYS A 61 -4.91 11.63 -1.61
N ALA A 62 -5.30 10.38 -1.38
CA ALA A 62 -6.44 10.06 -0.55
C ALA A 62 -6.13 10.42 0.91
N GLY A 63 -6.93 11.30 1.50
CA GLY A 63 -6.82 11.62 2.93
C GLY A 63 -7.19 10.43 3.81
N VAL A 64 -6.85 10.54 5.10
CA VAL A 64 -7.23 9.55 6.12
C VAL A 64 -8.76 9.42 6.13
N ARG A 65 -9.27 8.21 5.93
CA ARG A 65 -10.71 7.94 5.90
C ARG A 65 -11.36 7.70 7.27
N SER A 66 -10.57 7.34 8.28
CA SER A 66 -11.06 7.13 9.64
C SER A 66 -10.54 8.21 10.57
N PRO A 67 -11.41 9.05 11.15
CA PRO A 67 -10.98 10.14 12.02
C PRO A 67 -10.43 9.65 13.38
N ASP A 68 -10.83 8.46 13.84
CA ASP A 68 -10.28 7.84 15.05
C ASP A 68 -9.14 6.88 14.71
N VAL A 69 -7.91 7.40 14.72
CA VAL A 69 -6.70 6.59 14.86
C VAL A 69 -6.15 6.81 16.26
N LEU A 70 -5.83 5.72 16.96
CA LEU A 70 -5.17 5.81 18.27
C LEU A 70 -3.86 6.62 18.10
N PRO A 71 -3.54 7.57 19.00
CA PRO A 71 -2.33 8.36 18.86
C PRO A 71 -1.10 7.46 18.93
N LEU A 72 -0.35 7.42 17.82
CA LEU A 72 0.98 6.81 17.80
C LEU A 72 1.92 7.75 18.58
N ARG A 73 2.54 7.24 19.64
CA ARG A 73 3.60 8.00 20.33
C ARG A 73 4.76 8.16 19.36
N GLN A 74 4.98 9.40 18.93
CA GLN A 74 6.16 9.77 18.15
C GLN A 74 7.35 9.72 19.11
N GLY A 75 8.23 8.73 18.90
CA GLY A 75 9.48 8.57 19.64
C GLY A 75 10.52 9.61 19.25
#